data_AF-A0A2A8ZWP1-F1
#
_entry.id   AF-A0A2A8ZWP1-F1
#
_cell.length_a   1.000
_cell.length_b   1.000
_cell.length_c   1.000
_cell.angle_alpha   90.00
_cell.angle_beta   90.00
_cell.angle_gamma   90.00
#
_symmetry.space_group_name_H-M   'P 1'
#
loop_
_entity.id
_entity.type
_entity.pdbx_description
1 polymer ?
#
loop_
_entity_poly.entity_id
_entity_poly.type
_entity_poly.pdbx_seq_one_letter_code
_entity_poly.pdbx_strand_id
1 'polypeptide(L)'
;MTIDSMKERNEKMNNKNKGKVFYGNDCCEVRACSYINISKSELTEFVRLLQALGQAIQAVFQNPSQNHIDNLIAALNNLQKFLNCLDLSPAQKQIGNSIIANLLTILRTKPFSCGALYVELQSLLNYLLYIAKLFKVDCSTIDKLVKLITEIQTILVQYGSGCLGGGATGATGATGPQGATGPQGPAGAQGATGATGAAGAQGATGAQGPQGAQGPAGAQGATGPQGAQGIQGPAGA
;
A
#
# COMPACT_ATOMS: atom_id res chain seq x y z
N MET A 1 -58.69 -26.28 11.52
CA MET A 1 -57.57 -26.65 12.43
C MET A 1 -58.10 -26.54 13.85
N THR A 2 -58.16 -27.65 14.58
CA THR A 2 -58.70 -27.71 15.94
C THR A 2 -57.70 -27.13 16.94
N ILE A 3 -58.19 -26.57 18.05
CA ILE A 3 -57.40 -25.91 19.11
C ILE A 3 -56.29 -26.83 19.65
N ASP A 4 -56.53 -28.14 19.71
CA ASP A 4 -55.54 -29.14 20.14
C ASP A 4 -54.33 -29.22 19.20
N SER A 5 -54.54 -29.01 17.90
CA SER A 5 -53.47 -29.01 16.88
C SER A 5 -52.59 -27.75 16.95
N MET A 6 -53.10 -26.65 17.52
CA MET A 6 -52.31 -25.44 17.81
C MET A 6 -51.51 -25.58 19.11
N LYS A 7 -52.06 -26.28 20.11
CA LYS A 7 -51.38 -26.53 21.39
C LYS A 7 -50.18 -27.45 21.23
N GLU A 8 -50.30 -28.50 20.43
CA GLU A 8 -49.18 -29.42 20.13
C GLU A 8 -48.05 -28.77 19.31
N ARG A 9 -48.37 -27.80 18.44
CA ARG A 9 -47.35 -26.98 17.75
C ARG A 9 -46.64 -26.01 18.69
N ASN A 10 -47.34 -25.39 19.63
CA ASN A 10 -46.73 -24.50 20.60
C ASN A 10 -45.81 -25.24 21.59
N GLU A 11 -46.16 -26.47 22.00
CA GLU A 11 -45.26 -27.30 22.81
C GLU A 11 -44.01 -27.77 22.05
N LYS A 12 -44.13 -28.10 20.76
CA LYS A 12 -42.98 -28.42 19.90
C LYS A 12 -42.06 -27.21 19.64
N MET A 13 -42.60 -25.98 19.59
CA MET A 13 -41.79 -24.77 19.47
C MET A 13 -41.07 -24.40 20.79
N ASN A 14 -41.70 -24.64 21.95
CA ASN A 14 -41.10 -24.34 23.24
C ASN A 14 -39.94 -25.30 23.64
N ASN A 15 -39.93 -26.53 23.10
CA ASN A 15 -38.86 -27.50 23.40
C ASN A 15 -37.62 -27.36 22.50
N LYS A 16 -37.71 -26.63 21.37
CA LYS A 16 -36.56 -26.41 20.47
C LYS A 16 -35.61 -25.30 20.94
N ASN A 17 -36.06 -24.46 21.88
CA ASN A 17 -35.28 -23.36 22.47
C ASN A 17 -34.76 -23.65 23.90
N LYS A 18 -34.88 -24.88 24.39
CA LYS A 18 -34.36 -25.30 25.72
C LYS A 18 -32.87 -25.67 25.72
N GLY A 19 -32.08 -24.97 24.91
CA GLY A 19 -30.63 -25.02 24.88
C GLY A 19 -30.04 -23.61 24.94
N LYS A 20 -30.14 -23.00 26.12
CA LYS A 20 -29.40 -21.78 26.53
C LYS A 20 -27.90 -22.01 26.25
N VAL A 21 -27.05 -21.00 25.99
CA VAL A 21 -26.90 -19.78 26.78
C VAL A 21 -26.36 -18.63 25.93
N PHE A 22 -27.06 -17.50 25.92
CA PHE A 22 -26.47 -16.20 25.59
C PHE A 22 -25.73 -15.72 26.85
N TYR A 23 -24.41 -15.90 26.86
CA TYR A 23 -23.53 -15.15 27.77
C TYR A 23 -23.16 -13.84 27.08
N GLY A 24 -23.29 -12.76 27.85
CA GLY A 24 -23.30 -11.39 27.34
C GLY A 24 -21.96 -10.78 26.97
N ASN A 25 -22.11 -9.53 26.55
CA ASN A 25 -21.14 -8.47 26.30
C ASN A 25 -20.00 -8.76 25.30
N ASP A 26 -20.11 -8.05 24.17
CA ASP A 26 -19.07 -7.69 23.21
C ASP A 26 -18.69 -8.72 22.12
N CYS A 27 -18.84 -8.25 20.88
CA CYS A 27 -18.53 -8.90 19.60
C CYS A 27 -19.15 -10.28 19.42
N CYS A 28 -20.39 -10.38 18.91
CA CYS A 28 -20.86 -11.50 18.07
C CYS A 28 -22.41 -11.42 17.85
N GLU A 29 -23.14 -10.43 18.40
CA GLU A 29 -24.60 -10.36 18.24
C GLU A 29 -25.06 -9.55 17.01
N VAL A 30 -25.86 -10.24 16.18
CA VAL A 30 -26.64 -9.75 15.02
C VAL A 30 -25.82 -9.43 13.76
N ARG A 31 -25.16 -10.45 13.17
CA ARG A 31 -24.78 -10.38 11.75
C ARG A 31 -25.66 -11.32 10.92
N ALA A 32 -26.46 -10.72 10.04
CA ALA A 32 -27.46 -11.36 9.19
C ALA A 32 -26.92 -12.60 8.45
N CYS A 33 -27.71 -13.68 8.48
CA CYS A 33 -27.97 -14.80 7.55
C CYS A 33 -26.97 -15.21 6.43
N SER A 34 -25.70 -14.82 6.44
CA SER A 34 -24.70 -15.25 5.45
C SER A 34 -23.35 -15.45 6.13
N TYR A 35 -22.85 -16.68 6.06
CA TYR A 35 -21.54 -17.09 6.57
C TYR A 35 -20.85 -17.95 5.52
N ILE A 36 -19.53 -17.98 5.55
CA ILE A 36 -18.69 -18.83 4.71
C ILE A 36 -18.08 -19.90 5.61
N ASN A 37 -18.33 -21.17 5.28
CA ASN A 37 -17.63 -22.26 5.94
C ASN A 37 -16.16 -22.27 5.51
N ILE A 38 -15.25 -22.46 6.46
CA ILE A 38 -13.82 -22.54 6.21
C ILE A 38 -13.21 -23.58 7.14
N SER A 39 -12.39 -24.48 6.60
CA SER A 39 -11.63 -25.45 7.37
C SER A 39 -10.38 -24.81 7.99
N LYS A 40 -9.78 -25.48 8.97
CA LYS A 40 -8.53 -25.02 9.61
C LYS A 40 -7.37 -24.91 8.62
N SER A 41 -7.28 -25.82 7.65
CA SER A 41 -6.27 -25.78 6.59
C SER A 41 -6.48 -24.62 5.63
N GLU A 42 -7.73 -24.36 5.21
CA GLU A 42 -8.06 -23.23 4.36
C GLU A 42 -7.80 -21.90 5.07
N LEU A 43 -8.14 -21.81 6.36
CA LEU A 43 -7.84 -20.63 7.17
C LEU A 43 -6.32 -20.38 7.27
N THR A 44 -5.54 -21.45 7.50
CA THR A 44 -4.08 -21.36 7.56
C THR A 44 -3.50 -20.91 6.22
N GLU A 45 -4.02 -21.45 5.12
CA GLU A 45 -3.61 -21.05 3.78
C GLU A 45 -4.00 -19.60 3.47
N PHE A 46 -5.20 -19.17 3.88
CA PHE A 46 -5.61 -17.77 3.74
C PHE A 46 -4.65 -16.82 4.44
N VAL A 47 -4.26 -17.13 5.68
CA VAL A 47 -3.27 -16.34 6.43
C VAL A 47 -1.92 -16.30 5.70
N ARG A 48 -1.45 -17.43 5.18
CA ARG A 48 -0.20 -17.51 4.40
C ARG A 48 -0.26 -16.64 3.15
N LEU A 49 -1.39 -16.65 2.44
CA LEU A 49 -1.62 -15.84 1.24
C LEU A 49 -1.66 -14.35 1.56
N LEU A 50 -2.30 -13.95 2.66
CA LEU A 50 -2.31 -12.56 3.14
C LEU A 50 -0.90 -12.07 3.47
N GLN A 51 -0.09 -12.88 4.16
CA GLN A 51 1.30 -12.55 4.48
C GLN A 51 2.14 -12.37 3.21
N ALA A 52 2.02 -13.31 2.26
CA ALA A 52 2.72 -13.21 0.96
C ALA A 52 2.29 -11.96 0.17
N LEU A 53 0.99 -11.63 0.19
CA LEU A 53 0.46 -10.43 -0.44
C LEU A 53 1.06 -9.17 0.19
N GLY A 54 1.07 -9.05 1.53
CA GLY A 54 1.63 -7.90 2.23
C GLY A 54 3.12 -7.68 1.93
N GLN A 55 3.91 -8.75 1.94
CA GLN A 55 5.33 -8.71 1.58
C GLN A 55 5.54 -8.26 0.13
N ALA A 56 4.76 -8.79 -0.80
CA ALA A 56 4.88 -8.44 -2.20
C ALA A 56 4.45 -6.99 -2.48
N ILE A 57 3.38 -6.52 -1.84
CA ILE A 57 2.95 -5.11 -1.89
C ILE A 57 4.10 -4.21 -1.43
N GLN A 58 4.66 -4.47 -0.24
CA GLN A 58 5.76 -3.68 0.29
C GLN A 58 6.95 -3.64 -0.68
N ALA A 59 7.37 -4.80 -1.21
CA ALA A 59 8.52 -4.90 -2.10
C ALA A 59 8.33 -4.10 -3.40
N VAL A 60 7.13 -4.14 -3.99
CA VAL A 60 6.81 -3.40 -5.23
C VAL A 60 6.85 -1.89 -5.01
N PHE A 61 6.26 -1.38 -3.92
CA PHE A 61 6.24 0.07 -3.66
C PHE A 61 7.61 0.60 -3.20
N GLN A 62 8.45 -0.22 -2.56
CA GLN A 62 9.82 0.16 -2.20
C GLN A 62 10.76 0.16 -3.40
N ASN A 63 10.67 -0.85 -4.27
CA ASN A 63 11.51 -0.99 -5.45
C ASN A 63 10.76 -1.81 -6.51
N PRO A 64 10.17 -1.19 -7.56
CA PRO A 64 9.36 -1.89 -8.57
C PRO A 64 10.23 -2.64 -9.60
N SER A 65 11.08 -3.56 -9.13
CA SER A 65 11.84 -4.47 -9.98
C SER A 65 10.91 -5.51 -10.63
N GLN A 66 11.30 -6.07 -11.78
CA GLN A 66 10.50 -7.10 -12.44
C GLN A 66 10.23 -8.30 -11.52
N ASN A 67 11.23 -8.74 -10.74
CA ASN A 67 11.06 -9.82 -9.77
C ASN A 67 10.00 -9.49 -8.70
N HIS A 68 10.01 -8.27 -8.16
CA HIS A 68 8.99 -7.86 -7.17
C HIS A 68 7.59 -7.79 -7.78
N ILE A 69 7.47 -7.30 -9.03
CA ILE A 69 6.20 -7.28 -9.77
C ILE A 69 5.71 -8.71 -10.01
N ASP A 70 6.58 -9.61 -10.45
CA ASP A 70 6.25 -11.02 -10.71
C ASP A 70 5.81 -11.73 -9.42
N ASN A 71 6.46 -11.43 -8.28
CA ASN A 71 6.07 -11.95 -6.97
C ASN A 71 4.68 -11.45 -6.53
N LEU A 72 4.35 -10.17 -6.79
CA LEU A 72 3.01 -9.64 -6.53
C LEU A 72 1.96 -10.29 -7.42
N ILE A 73 2.27 -10.47 -8.72
CA ILE A 73 1.41 -11.21 -9.66
C ILE A 73 1.18 -12.65 -9.17
N ALA A 74 2.21 -13.33 -8.69
CA ALA A 74 2.09 -14.69 -8.16
C ALA A 74 1.20 -14.73 -6.90
N ALA A 75 1.39 -13.78 -5.97
CA ALA A 75 0.55 -13.66 -4.78
C ALA A 75 -0.94 -13.44 -5.14
N LEU A 76 -1.23 -12.54 -6.08
CA LEU A 76 -2.58 -12.26 -6.56
C LEU A 76 -3.23 -13.49 -7.24
N ASN A 77 -2.48 -14.22 -8.08
CA ASN A 77 -2.99 -15.43 -8.71
C ASN A 77 -3.29 -16.55 -7.70
N ASN A 78 -2.42 -16.74 -6.70
CA ASN A 78 -2.65 -17.73 -5.65
C ASN A 78 -3.85 -17.37 -4.78
N LEU A 79 -4.00 -16.08 -4.44
CA LEU A 79 -5.18 -15.57 -3.76
C LEU A 79 -6.46 -15.79 -4.58
N GLN A 80 -6.43 -15.51 -5.88
CA GLN A 80 -7.57 -15.74 -6.76
C GLN A 80 -7.97 -17.22 -6.81
N LYS A 81 -7.01 -18.13 -6.90
CA LYS A 81 -7.26 -19.59 -6.84
C LYS A 81 -7.93 -19.97 -5.53
N PHE A 82 -7.42 -19.49 -4.40
CA PHE A 82 -7.99 -19.73 -3.09
C PHE A 82 -9.44 -19.21 -2.98
N LEU A 83 -9.69 -17.97 -3.39
CA LEU A 83 -11.04 -17.38 -3.36
C LEU A 83 -12.03 -18.14 -4.26
N ASN A 84 -11.59 -18.70 -5.38
CA ASN A 84 -12.44 -19.51 -6.26
C ASN A 84 -12.76 -20.90 -5.67
N CYS A 85 -11.88 -21.45 -4.83
CA CYS A 85 -12.10 -22.69 -4.08
C CYS A 85 -13.05 -22.50 -2.88
N LEU A 86 -13.15 -21.30 -2.32
CA LEU A 86 -14.11 -21.00 -1.27
C LEU A 86 -15.56 -21.04 -1.79
N ASP A 87 -16.48 -21.39 -0.89
CA ASP A 87 -17.91 -21.47 -1.17
C ASP A 87 -18.58 -20.07 -1.09
N LEU A 88 -18.07 -19.14 -1.90
CA LEU A 88 -18.57 -17.78 -2.03
C LEU A 88 -19.78 -17.73 -2.98
N SER A 89 -20.69 -16.78 -2.76
CA SER A 89 -21.79 -16.54 -3.70
C SER A 89 -21.26 -16.10 -5.08
N PRO A 90 -22.00 -16.31 -6.18
CA PRO A 90 -21.55 -15.90 -7.52
C PRO A 90 -21.16 -14.42 -7.60
N ALA A 91 -21.93 -13.54 -6.95
CA ALA A 91 -21.63 -12.11 -6.88
C ALA A 91 -20.34 -11.83 -6.09
N GLN A 92 -20.12 -12.52 -4.97
CA GLN A 92 -18.88 -12.40 -4.20
C GLN A 92 -17.66 -12.85 -5.02
N LYS A 93 -17.74 -13.98 -5.74
CA LYS A 93 -16.68 -14.45 -6.64
C LYS A 93 -16.39 -13.44 -7.74
N GLN A 94 -17.44 -12.90 -8.36
CA GLN A 94 -17.29 -11.91 -9.44
C GLN A 94 -16.57 -10.65 -8.96
N ILE A 95 -16.94 -10.11 -7.80
CA ILE A 95 -16.27 -8.91 -7.24
C ILE A 95 -14.77 -9.17 -7.04
N GLY A 96 -14.41 -10.26 -6.36
CA GLY A 96 -13.01 -10.61 -6.11
C GLY A 96 -12.22 -10.84 -7.39
N ASN A 97 -12.81 -11.57 -8.35
CA ASN A 97 -12.17 -11.85 -9.63
C ASN A 97 -11.95 -10.58 -10.47
N SER A 98 -12.91 -9.64 -10.49
CA SER A 98 -12.75 -8.37 -11.20
C SER A 98 -11.62 -7.51 -10.62
N ILE A 99 -11.57 -7.38 -9.29
CA ILE A 99 -10.50 -6.60 -8.62
C ILE A 99 -9.12 -7.20 -8.94
N ILE A 100 -8.97 -8.52 -8.81
CA ILE A 100 -7.70 -9.18 -9.10
C ILE A 100 -7.34 -9.07 -10.59
N ALA A 101 -8.30 -9.20 -11.50
CA ALA A 101 -8.06 -9.05 -12.94
C ALA A 101 -7.58 -7.62 -13.29
N ASN A 102 -8.18 -6.60 -12.68
CA ASN A 102 -7.74 -5.21 -12.83
C ASN A 102 -6.31 -5.02 -12.32
N LEU A 103 -5.99 -5.52 -11.12
CA LEU A 103 -4.63 -5.48 -10.56
C LEU A 103 -3.59 -6.14 -11.46
N LEU A 104 -3.90 -7.33 -11.98
CA LEU A 104 -3.03 -8.03 -12.92
C LEU A 104 -2.85 -7.23 -14.22
N THR A 105 -3.89 -6.56 -14.69
CA THR A 105 -3.82 -5.69 -15.89
C THR A 105 -2.92 -4.48 -15.65
N ILE A 106 -3.06 -3.82 -14.49
CA ILE A 106 -2.21 -2.70 -14.08
C ILE A 106 -0.75 -3.16 -14.04
N LEU A 107 -0.45 -4.24 -13.32
CA LEU A 107 0.92 -4.74 -13.12
C LEU A 107 1.61 -5.22 -14.41
N ARG A 108 0.84 -5.67 -15.40
CA ARG A 108 1.37 -6.09 -16.71
C ARG A 108 1.60 -4.92 -17.67
N THR A 109 1.00 -3.76 -17.40
CA THR A 109 1.19 -2.55 -18.22
C THR A 109 2.53 -1.91 -17.87
N LYS A 110 3.35 -1.52 -18.87
CA LYS A 110 4.68 -0.96 -18.65
C LYS A 110 4.82 0.45 -19.24
N PRO A 111 5.17 1.48 -18.44
CA PRO A 111 5.17 1.47 -16.97
C PRO A 111 3.74 1.38 -16.42
N PHE A 112 3.57 0.74 -15.26
CA PHE A 112 2.24 0.70 -14.61
C PHE A 112 1.96 2.01 -13.89
N SER A 113 0.68 2.37 -13.77
CA SER A 113 0.27 3.52 -12.96
C SER A 113 0.31 3.17 -11.48
N CYS A 114 1.22 3.79 -10.73
CA CYS A 114 1.34 3.53 -9.29
C CYS A 114 0.06 3.94 -8.52
N GLY A 115 -0.58 5.06 -8.91
CA GLY A 115 -1.84 5.49 -8.30
C GLY A 115 -2.99 4.52 -8.58
N ALA A 116 -3.09 3.99 -9.80
CA ALA A 116 -4.08 2.96 -10.12
C ALA A 116 -3.84 1.68 -9.32
N LEU A 117 -2.57 1.26 -9.19
CA LEU A 117 -2.20 0.10 -8.38
C LEU A 117 -2.61 0.29 -6.91
N TYR A 118 -2.33 1.46 -6.33
CA TYR A 118 -2.71 1.78 -4.95
C TYR A 118 -4.22 1.67 -4.72
N VAL A 119 -5.01 2.31 -5.58
CA VAL A 119 -6.48 2.36 -5.46
C VAL A 119 -7.07 0.95 -5.58
N GLU A 120 -6.60 0.16 -6.54
CA GLU A 120 -7.14 -1.17 -6.76
C GLU A 120 -6.69 -2.15 -5.65
N LEU A 121 -5.49 -1.98 -5.08
CA LEU A 121 -5.05 -2.73 -3.90
C LEU A 121 -5.89 -2.39 -2.67
N GLN A 122 -6.29 -1.13 -2.50
CA GLN A 122 -7.20 -0.73 -1.42
C GLN A 122 -8.57 -1.42 -1.57
N SER A 123 -9.10 -1.49 -2.79
CA SER A 123 -10.33 -2.25 -3.11
C SER A 123 -10.18 -3.72 -2.74
N LEU A 124 -9.05 -4.35 -3.09
CA LEU A 124 -8.76 -5.74 -2.73
C LEU A 124 -8.74 -5.95 -1.21
N LEU A 125 -8.01 -5.12 -0.47
CA LEU A 125 -7.91 -5.25 1.00
C LEU A 125 -9.27 -5.06 1.68
N ASN A 126 -10.09 -4.13 1.20
CA ASN A 126 -11.45 -3.93 1.70
C ASN A 126 -12.34 -5.15 1.41
N TYR A 127 -12.23 -5.74 0.21
CA TYR A 127 -12.94 -6.96 -0.15
C TYR A 127 -12.50 -8.15 0.72
N LEU A 128 -11.20 -8.33 0.94
CA LEU A 128 -10.66 -9.39 1.81
C LEU A 128 -11.12 -9.23 3.25
N LEU A 129 -11.19 -7.99 3.75
CA LEU A 129 -11.73 -7.70 5.08
C LEU A 129 -13.21 -8.07 5.19
N TYR A 130 -13.99 -7.81 4.13
CA TYR A 130 -15.39 -8.22 4.05
C TYR A 130 -15.54 -9.75 4.06
N ILE A 131 -14.76 -10.48 3.25
CA ILE A 131 -14.79 -11.96 3.22
C ILE A 131 -14.36 -12.56 4.55
N ALA A 132 -13.26 -12.06 5.15
CA ALA A 132 -12.77 -12.55 6.44
C ALA A 132 -13.84 -12.43 7.54
N LYS A 133 -14.60 -11.32 7.52
CA LYS A 133 -15.71 -11.03 8.44
C LYS A 133 -16.94 -11.94 8.28
N LEU A 134 -16.99 -12.74 7.21
CA LEU A 134 -18.05 -13.71 6.96
C LEU A 134 -17.64 -15.14 7.31
N PHE A 135 -16.37 -15.41 7.62
CA PHE A 135 -15.93 -16.74 8.00
C PHE A 135 -16.62 -17.21 9.28
N LYS A 136 -17.10 -18.45 9.26
CA LYS A 136 -17.71 -19.11 10.42
C LYS A 136 -16.63 -19.64 11.38
N VAL A 137 -16.00 -18.73 12.10
CA VAL A 137 -14.96 -18.99 13.11
C VAL A 137 -15.23 -18.16 14.38
N ASP A 138 -14.49 -18.41 15.45
CA ASP A 138 -14.62 -17.68 16.70
C ASP A 138 -14.19 -16.22 16.57
N CYS A 139 -14.75 -15.36 17.42
CA CYS A 139 -14.52 -13.91 17.37
C CYS A 139 -13.00 -13.57 17.55
N SER A 140 -12.22 -14.34 18.33
CA SER A 140 -10.75 -14.13 18.45
C SER A 140 -9.99 -14.41 17.14
N THR A 141 -10.38 -15.44 16.39
CA THR A 141 -9.81 -15.72 15.07
C THR A 141 -10.13 -14.61 14.07
N ILE A 142 -11.36 -14.09 14.08
CA ILE A 142 -11.73 -12.93 13.27
C ILE A 142 -10.84 -11.73 13.59
N ASP A 143 -10.64 -11.41 14.87
CA ASP A 143 -9.82 -10.26 15.29
C ASP A 143 -8.37 -10.38 14.79
N LYS A 144 -7.79 -11.59 14.83
CA LYS A 144 -6.45 -11.85 14.28
C LYS A 144 -6.39 -11.63 12.77
N LEU A 145 -7.41 -12.06 12.02
CA LEU A 145 -7.49 -11.83 10.57
C LEU A 145 -7.66 -10.35 10.24
N VAL A 146 -8.55 -9.66 10.95
CA VAL A 146 -8.78 -8.22 10.77
C VAL A 146 -7.48 -7.47 11.04
N LYS A 147 -6.79 -7.79 12.14
CA LYS A 147 -5.49 -7.18 12.47
C LYS A 147 -4.45 -7.39 11.36
N LEU A 148 -4.32 -8.61 10.85
CA LEU A 148 -3.40 -8.91 9.74
C LEU A 148 -3.73 -8.11 8.48
N ILE A 149 -5.01 -8.02 8.10
CA ILE A 149 -5.42 -7.24 6.92
C ILE A 149 -5.17 -5.74 7.16
N THR A 150 -5.42 -5.24 8.38
CA THR A 150 -5.12 -3.85 8.75
C THR A 150 -3.62 -3.56 8.73
N GLU A 151 -2.76 -4.48 9.15
CA GLU A 151 -1.30 -4.34 9.02
C GLU A 151 -0.89 -4.20 7.53
N ILE A 152 -1.51 -4.98 6.63
CA ILE A 152 -1.28 -4.84 5.19
C ILE A 152 -1.79 -3.50 4.66
N GLN A 153 -2.93 -3.01 5.16
CA GLN A 153 -3.42 -1.67 4.82
C GLN A 153 -2.43 -0.59 5.28
N THR A 154 -1.85 -0.72 6.48
CA THR A 154 -0.82 0.20 6.96
C THR A 154 0.42 0.17 6.06
N ILE A 155 0.89 -1.01 5.63
CA ILE A 155 1.96 -1.13 4.65
C ILE A 155 1.61 -0.40 3.35
N LEU A 156 0.42 -0.63 2.80
CA LEU A 156 -0.02 0.00 1.56
C LEU A 156 -0.03 1.53 1.68
N VAL A 157 -0.59 2.07 2.76
CA VAL A 157 -0.61 3.52 3.02
C VAL A 157 0.81 4.06 3.21
N GLN A 158 1.64 3.39 3.99
CA GLN A 158 3.00 3.83 4.31
C GLN A 158 3.89 3.94 3.06
N TYR A 159 3.83 2.95 2.16
CA TYR A 159 4.70 2.90 0.99
C TYR A 159 4.06 3.43 -0.30
N GLY A 160 2.73 3.39 -0.41
CA GLY A 160 2.00 3.70 -1.63
C GLY A 160 1.33 5.08 -1.67
N SER A 161 1.22 5.79 -0.54
CA SER A 161 0.58 7.12 -0.50
C SER A 161 1.26 8.17 -1.40
N GLY A 162 2.57 8.04 -1.64
CA GLY A 162 3.31 8.88 -2.59
C GLY A 162 2.84 8.76 -4.06
N CYS A 163 2.02 7.75 -4.37
CA CYS A 163 1.55 7.49 -5.74
C CYS A 163 0.26 8.24 -6.13
N LEU A 164 -0.36 8.99 -5.21
CA LEU A 164 -1.64 9.68 -5.45
C LEU A 164 -1.51 11.12 -5.98
N GLY A 165 -0.29 11.60 -6.27
CA GLY A 165 -0.10 12.86 -6.97
C GLY A 165 -0.50 14.11 -6.17
N GLY A 166 0.26 14.41 -5.12
CA GLY A 166 0.50 15.78 -4.64
C GLY A 166 2.00 16.02 -4.72
N GLY A 167 2.44 17.13 -5.33
CA GLY A 167 3.85 17.39 -5.64
C GLY A 167 4.81 17.18 -4.46
N ALA A 168 5.94 16.53 -4.74
CA ALA A 168 7.13 16.39 -3.90
C ALA A 168 6.93 15.82 -2.48
N THR A 169 6.80 14.49 -2.38
CA THR A 169 7.47 13.74 -1.32
C THR A 169 8.00 12.43 -1.91
N GLY A 170 9.24 12.46 -2.41
CA GLY A 170 10.02 11.22 -2.44
C GLY A 170 10.08 10.68 -1.02
N ALA A 171 9.95 9.37 -0.85
CA ALA A 171 10.02 8.72 0.44
C ALA A 171 11.13 9.34 1.30
N THR A 172 10.80 9.73 2.54
CA THR A 172 11.80 9.90 3.58
C THR A 172 12.54 8.57 3.68
N GLY A 173 13.71 8.49 3.06
CA GLY A 173 14.67 7.42 3.36
C GLY A 173 14.89 7.41 4.87
N ALA A 174 14.98 6.22 5.46
CA ALA A 174 15.31 6.07 6.87
C ALA A 174 16.41 7.06 7.24
N THR A 175 16.17 7.86 8.28
CA THR A 175 17.17 8.78 8.83
C THR A 175 18.42 7.96 9.15
N GLY A 176 19.48 8.09 8.34
CA GLY A 176 20.78 7.58 8.71
C GLY A 176 21.20 8.22 10.05
N PRO A 177 22.01 7.54 10.89
CA PRO A 177 22.47 8.14 12.13
C PRO A 177 23.06 9.52 11.83
N GLN A 178 22.69 10.50 12.66
CA GLN A 178 23.15 11.89 12.56
C GLN A 178 24.67 11.90 12.36
N GLY A 179 25.12 12.27 11.15
CA GLY A 179 26.53 12.47 10.88
C GLY A 179 27.06 13.53 11.84
N ALA A 180 28.19 13.25 12.48
CA ALA A 180 28.84 14.22 13.35
C ALA A 180 29.02 15.55 12.60
N THR A 181 28.65 16.65 13.24
CA THR A 181 28.85 18.00 12.73
C THR A 181 30.31 18.15 12.30
N GLY A 182 30.55 18.38 11.01
CA GLY A 182 31.90 18.63 10.50
C GLY A 182 32.49 19.89 11.16
N PRO A 183 33.81 19.93 11.45
CA PRO A 183 34.41 21.12 12.01
C PRO A 183 34.25 22.30 11.04
N GLN A 184 34.05 23.49 11.62
CA GLN A 184 33.97 24.76 10.91
C GLN A 184 35.19 24.92 9.98
N GLY A 185 34.96 25.15 8.69
CA GLY A 185 36.04 25.32 7.71
C GLY A 185 36.93 26.52 8.05
N PRO A 186 38.26 26.41 7.94
CA PRO A 186 39.15 27.54 8.17
C PRO A 186 38.97 28.61 7.08
N ALA A 187 39.17 29.87 7.46
CA ALA A 187 39.16 31.00 6.53
C ALA A 187 40.25 30.83 5.45
N GLY A 188 39.88 31.07 4.19
CA GLY A 188 40.77 30.89 3.05
C GLY A 188 41.96 31.84 3.09
N ALA A 189 43.17 31.31 2.82
CA ALA A 189 44.37 32.10 2.64
C ALA A 189 45.06 31.78 1.30
N GLN A 190 45.65 32.85 0.77
CA GLN A 190 46.26 33.13 -0.54
C GLN A 190 47.34 32.13 -1.01
N GLY A 191 47.49 32.00 -2.33
CA GLY A 191 48.20 30.88 -2.97
C GLY A 191 49.71 30.99 -3.26
N ALA A 192 50.20 29.85 -3.76
CA ALA A 192 51.37 29.55 -4.64
C ALA A 192 52.66 28.90 -4.05
N THR A 193 52.91 27.67 -4.56
CA THR A 193 54.17 26.99 -4.98
C THR A 193 55.03 26.17 -3.99
N GLY A 194 55.33 24.89 -4.35
CA GLY A 194 56.63 24.22 -4.07
C GLY A 194 56.68 22.70 -3.70
N ALA A 195 56.92 21.83 -4.70
CA ALA A 195 57.58 20.49 -4.77
C ALA A 195 57.39 19.30 -3.76
N THR A 196 56.97 18.18 -4.35
CA THR A 196 57.30 16.71 -4.25
C THR A 196 57.69 16.01 -2.93
N GLY A 197 56.99 14.88 -2.65
CA GLY A 197 57.47 13.72 -1.88
C GLY A 197 56.59 12.46 -2.14
N ALA A 198 57.21 11.29 -2.33
CA ALA A 198 56.58 10.09 -2.92
C ALA A 198 56.06 9.03 -1.91
N ALA A 199 55.09 8.25 -2.44
CA ALA A 199 54.68 6.87 -2.16
C ALA A 199 54.02 6.46 -0.82
N GLY A 200 52.79 5.96 -0.96
CA GLY A 200 52.17 4.91 -0.14
C GLY A 200 51.00 4.29 -0.91
N ALA A 201 51.18 3.09 -1.46
CA ALA A 201 50.11 2.34 -2.12
C ALA A 201 49.36 1.48 -1.10
N GLN A 202 48.01 1.51 -1.11
CA GLN A 202 47.12 0.34 -1.12
C GLN A 202 45.67 0.72 -0.74
N GLY A 203 44.73 0.26 -1.58
CA GLY A 203 43.28 0.24 -1.33
C GLY A 203 42.50 0.64 -2.58
N ALA A 204 42.05 -0.31 -3.38
CA ALA A 204 41.23 -0.03 -4.56
C ALA A 204 39.94 0.71 -4.14
N THR A 205 39.85 1.98 -4.54
CA THR A 205 38.67 2.82 -4.38
C THR A 205 37.54 2.28 -5.26
N GLY A 206 36.34 2.14 -4.68
CA GLY A 206 35.14 1.76 -5.43
C GLY A 206 34.90 2.71 -6.59
N ALA A 207 34.34 2.19 -7.69
CA ALA A 207 34.12 2.93 -8.92
C ALA A 207 33.44 4.29 -8.66
N GLN A 208 34.02 5.34 -9.23
CA GLN A 208 33.45 6.68 -9.23
C GLN A 208 32.04 6.62 -9.82
N GLY A 209 31.05 7.15 -9.08
CA GLY A 209 29.69 7.28 -9.59
C GLY A 209 29.68 8.09 -10.89
N PRO A 210 28.75 7.81 -11.82
CA PRO A 210 28.69 8.52 -13.09
C PRO A 210 28.62 10.04 -12.86
N GLN A 211 29.36 10.79 -13.69
CA GLN A 211 29.31 12.25 -13.70
C GLN A 211 27.85 12.69 -13.87
N GLY A 212 27.37 13.56 -12.98
CA GLY A 212 26.02 14.10 -13.06
C GLY A 212 25.75 14.71 -14.43
N ALA A 213 24.55 14.48 -14.97
CA ALA A 213 24.14 15.06 -16.23
C ALA A 213 24.26 16.59 -16.18
N GLN A 214 24.80 17.18 -17.25
CA GLN A 214 24.86 18.63 -17.41
C GLN A 214 23.44 19.21 -17.28
N GLY A 215 23.29 20.21 -16.40
CA GLY A 215 22.00 20.86 -16.19
C GLY A 215 21.44 21.46 -17.49
N PRO A 216 20.12 21.56 -17.63
CA PRO A 216 19.50 22.17 -18.81
C PRO A 216 19.99 23.61 -18.98
N ALA A 217 20.08 24.07 -20.24
CA ALA A 217 20.37 25.46 -20.55
C ALA A 217 19.36 26.38 -19.84
N GLY A 218 19.86 27.45 -19.20
CA GLY A 218 19.01 28.42 -18.52
C GLY A 218 18.00 29.05 -19.47
N ALA A 219 16.80 29.33 -18.98
CA ALA A 219 15.76 29.99 -19.76
C ALA A 219 16.23 31.37 -20.24
N GLN A 220 15.97 31.69 -21.51
CA GLN A 220 16.17 33.03 -22.06
C GLN A 220 15.35 34.04 -21.25
N GLY A 221 16.01 35.07 -20.71
CA GLY A 221 15.35 36.11 -19.92
C GLY A 221 14.27 36.85 -20.73
N ALA A 222 13.18 37.23 -20.07
CA ALA A 222 12.11 38.00 -20.69
C ALA A 222 12.63 39.36 -21.19
N THR A 223 12.22 39.76 -22.39
CA THR A 223 12.44 41.11 -22.92
C THR A 223 11.83 42.13 -21.95
N GLY A 224 12.63 43.11 -21.52
CA GLY A 224 12.19 44.15 -20.59
C GLY A 224 11.06 45.02 -21.17
N PRO A 225 10.24 45.65 -20.31
CA PRO A 225 9.15 46.52 -20.78
C PRO A 225 9.70 47.73 -21.53
N GLN A 226 8.96 48.18 -22.55
CA GLN A 226 9.22 49.41 -23.27
C GLN A 226 9.12 50.62 -22.31
N GLY A 227 10.13 51.47 -22.29
CA GLY A 227 10.18 52.66 -21.42
C GLY A 227 9.05 53.65 -21.70
N ALA A 228 8.59 54.33 -20.64
CA ALA A 228 7.55 55.35 -20.74
C ALA A 228 8.02 56.55 -21.59
N GLN A 229 7.12 57.03 -22.46
CA GLN A 229 7.33 58.21 -23.29
C GLN A 229 7.50 59.45 -22.38
N GLY A 230 8.60 60.19 -22.57
CA GLY A 230 8.91 61.36 -21.76
C GLY A 230 7.87 62.47 -21.90
N ILE A 231 7.51 63.09 -20.78
CA ILE A 231 6.69 64.30 -20.75
C ILE A 231 7.46 65.48 -21.34
N GLN A 232 6.82 66.24 -22.23
CA GLN A 232 7.33 67.50 -22.75
C GLN A 232 7.32 68.55 -21.63
N GLY A 233 8.47 69.18 -21.36
CA GLY A 233 8.59 70.25 -20.37
C GLY A 233 7.83 71.52 -20.77
N PRO A 234 7.51 72.41 -19.81
CA PRO A 234 6.73 73.60 -20.07
C PRO A 234 7.47 74.57 -20.98
N ALA A 235 6.74 75.22 -21.90
CA ALA A 235 7.27 76.33 -22.68
C ALA A 235 7.47 77.54 -21.75
N GLY A 236 8.72 78.02 -21.64
CA GLY A 236 9.06 79.21 -20.88
C GLY A 236 8.55 80.49 -21.55
N ALA A 237 8.20 81.48 -20.72
CA ALA A 237 7.96 82.87 -21.09
C ALA A 237 8.94 83.77 -20.34
#